data_AF-A0A1Q3SM22-F1
#
_entry.id   AF-A0A1Q3SM22-F1
#
_cell.length_a   1.000
_cell.length_b   1.000
_cell.length_c   1.000
_cell.angle_alpha   90.00
_cell.angle_beta   90.00
_cell.angle_gamma   90.00
#
_symmetry.space_group_name_H-M   'P 1'
#
loop_
_entity.id
_entity.type
_entity.pdbx_description
1 polymer ?
#
loop_
_entity_poly.entity_id
_entity_poly.type
_entity_poly.pdbx_seq_one_letter_code
_entity_poly.pdbx_strand_id
1 'polypeptide(L)'
;MKKVAGLILLTSITILAVTFSFAQNDKKPLSGSLEEQKKEIEKTRKGTQEQMAQAKGSADKERILFLEDLDALLESNSRCYQEKEEIDIRVCMLNGNKKLAEKGNFIAQDMLARNYHEFHQNIPMTLKWFKKAVENPRTPSQFKERLTKDINALEEELKKAPPEGEISNTTKKEIEQLNSDKENALKQKRKAELLDDKDNLTIYQEMETFLDAALPCYAKKDDHEIYICSLQEIKKLAENGNFIAQHQLANIYENSYENKAMAIEWYQKGLENQKTPESYRPQLKQDLERVQAMQDKSQPTEQNQNEKNEE
;
A
#
# COMPACT_ATOMS: atom_id res chain seq x y z
N MET A 1 31.19 41.79 -8.29
CA MET A 1 29.92 41.55 -9.01
C MET A 1 29.37 40.19 -8.59
N LYS A 2 28.54 40.20 -7.54
CA LYS A 2 27.68 39.09 -7.13
C LYS A 2 26.31 39.34 -7.79
N LYS A 3 25.80 38.39 -8.58
CA LYS A 3 24.38 38.12 -8.91
C LYS A 3 24.34 37.15 -10.10
N VAL A 4 23.34 36.24 -10.10
CA VAL A 4 23.05 35.17 -11.08
C VAL A 4 23.70 33.78 -10.83
N ALA A 5 23.76 33.33 -9.56
CA ALA A 5 23.96 31.91 -9.23
C ALA A 5 22.94 31.37 -8.21
N GLY A 6 21.79 32.04 -8.07
CA GLY A 6 20.73 31.62 -7.16
C GLY A 6 19.38 31.85 -7.78
N LEU A 7 18.83 30.83 -8.47
CA LEU A 7 17.38 30.67 -8.70
C LEU A 7 16.92 29.30 -9.27
N ILE A 8 17.72 28.22 -9.21
CA ILE A 8 17.30 26.88 -9.72
C ILE A 8 17.25 25.80 -8.61
N LEU A 9 17.46 26.17 -7.35
CA LEU A 9 17.60 25.21 -6.23
C LEU A 9 16.38 25.11 -5.28
N LEU A 10 15.16 25.46 -5.73
CA LEU A 10 13.99 25.55 -4.83
C LEU A 10 12.70 24.83 -5.27
N THR A 11 12.72 23.89 -6.22
CA THR A 11 11.52 23.10 -6.55
C THR A 11 11.69 21.57 -6.50
N SER A 12 12.80 21.06 -6.00
CA SER A 12 13.08 19.62 -5.96
C SER A 12 12.68 18.92 -4.64
N ILE A 13 12.13 19.63 -3.65
CA ILE A 13 11.92 19.09 -2.29
C ILE A 13 10.44 18.94 -1.88
N THR A 14 9.47 19.43 -2.67
CA THR A 14 8.04 19.32 -2.28
C THR A 14 7.18 18.44 -3.18
N ILE A 15 7.69 17.93 -4.30
CA ILE A 15 6.90 17.07 -5.21
C ILE A 15 7.04 15.57 -4.86
N LEU A 16 8.05 15.17 -4.07
CA LEU A 16 8.03 13.87 -3.41
C LEU A 16 7.02 13.82 -2.26
N ALA A 17 6.72 14.94 -1.59
CA ALA A 17 5.80 14.93 -0.44
C ALA A 17 4.34 14.53 -0.78
N VAL A 18 3.88 14.74 -2.02
CA VAL A 18 2.51 14.39 -2.42
C VAL A 18 2.39 12.94 -2.93
N THR A 19 3.49 12.30 -3.33
CA THR A 19 3.50 10.88 -3.71
C THR A 19 4.11 9.95 -2.65
N PHE A 20 4.68 10.51 -1.56
CA PHE A 20 5.50 9.79 -0.58
C PHE A 20 5.01 9.91 0.88
N SER A 21 3.89 10.58 1.17
CA SER A 21 3.28 10.51 2.52
C SER A 21 2.72 9.13 2.90
N PHE A 22 2.82 8.12 2.03
CA PHE A 22 2.57 6.71 2.37
C PHE A 22 3.85 5.88 2.65
N ALA A 23 5.05 6.47 2.55
CA ALA A 23 6.33 5.81 2.83
C ALA A 23 7.13 6.64 3.85
N GLN A 24 6.88 6.41 5.13
CA GLN A 24 7.35 7.26 6.23
C GLN A 24 8.89 7.39 6.28
N ASN A 25 9.40 8.63 6.32
CA ASN A 25 10.46 9.01 7.25
C ASN A 25 10.70 10.52 7.47
N ASP A 26 9.95 11.42 6.83
CA ASP A 26 9.94 12.84 7.24
C ASP A 26 8.55 13.29 7.70
N LYS A 27 8.53 13.82 8.92
CA LYS A 27 7.36 14.10 9.74
C LYS A 27 6.56 15.28 9.22
N LYS A 28 5.63 15.03 8.30
CA LYS A 28 4.26 15.56 8.37
C LYS A 28 3.35 14.72 7.47
N PRO A 29 2.39 13.96 8.04
CA PRO A 29 1.38 13.29 7.24
C PRO A 29 0.54 14.33 6.47
N LEU A 30 -0.08 13.92 5.38
CA LEU A 30 -1.20 14.64 4.78
C LEU A 30 -2.39 14.52 5.73
N SER A 31 -2.33 15.17 6.89
CA SER A 31 -3.44 15.20 7.83
C SER A 31 -4.65 15.79 7.10
N GLY A 32 -5.69 14.97 6.85
CA GLY A 32 -6.91 15.46 6.23
C GLY A 32 -7.88 14.36 5.80
N SER A 33 -9.15 14.74 5.62
CA SER A 33 -10.16 13.85 5.03
C SER A 33 -9.79 13.40 3.61
N LEU A 34 -10.43 12.35 3.10
CA LEU A 34 -10.26 11.91 1.72
C LEU A 34 -10.45 13.06 0.70
N GLU A 35 -11.37 13.97 1.01
CA GLU A 35 -11.65 15.16 0.23
C GLU A 35 -10.48 16.18 0.24
N GLU A 36 -9.72 16.27 1.34
CA GLU A 36 -8.51 17.08 1.42
C GLU A 36 -7.37 16.49 0.61
N GLN A 37 -7.18 15.17 0.66
CA GLN A 37 -6.19 14.50 -0.19
C GLN A 37 -6.49 14.71 -1.67
N LYS A 38 -7.76 14.57 -2.08
CA LYS A 38 -8.21 14.84 -3.45
C LYS A 38 -7.89 16.27 -3.87
N LYS A 39 -8.23 17.26 -3.03
CA LYS A 39 -7.94 18.68 -3.28
C LYS A 39 -6.44 18.94 -3.43
N GLU A 40 -5.61 18.31 -2.62
CA GLU A 40 -4.16 18.51 -2.70
C GLU A 40 -3.57 17.91 -3.99
N ILE A 41 -4.09 16.76 -4.44
CA ILE A 41 -3.70 16.18 -5.74
C ILE A 41 -4.16 17.05 -6.91
N GLU A 42 -5.38 17.56 -6.89
CA GLU A 42 -5.90 18.47 -7.93
C GLU A 42 -5.11 19.78 -7.99
N LYS A 43 -4.81 20.36 -6.83
CA LYS A 43 -3.97 21.56 -6.70
C LYS A 43 -2.55 21.31 -7.23
N THR A 44 -1.95 20.18 -6.86
CA THR A 44 -0.63 19.78 -7.35
C THR A 44 -0.63 19.63 -8.87
N ARG A 45 -1.65 18.96 -9.42
CA ARG A 45 -1.82 18.78 -10.87
C ARG A 45 -1.92 20.12 -11.59
N LYS A 46 -2.75 21.05 -11.08
CA LYS A 46 -2.88 22.40 -11.65
C LYS A 46 -1.53 23.13 -11.65
N GLY A 47 -0.80 23.08 -10.54
CA GLY A 47 0.55 23.63 -10.45
C GLY A 47 1.52 23.01 -11.46
N THR A 48 1.49 21.69 -11.65
CA THR A 48 2.27 20.98 -12.69
C THR A 48 1.92 21.48 -14.09
N GLN A 49 0.63 21.64 -14.40
CA GLN A 49 0.17 22.15 -15.70
C GLN A 49 0.61 23.60 -15.97
N GLU A 50 0.57 24.46 -14.94
CA GLU A 50 1.08 25.82 -15.01
C GLU A 50 2.59 25.84 -15.25
N GLN A 51 3.36 25.00 -14.56
CA GLN A 51 4.81 24.87 -14.78
C GLN A 51 5.13 24.33 -16.17
N MET A 52 4.36 23.38 -16.69
CA MET A 52 4.49 22.91 -18.06
C MET A 52 4.24 24.03 -19.06
N ALA A 53 3.17 24.82 -18.85
CA ALA A 53 2.85 25.96 -19.71
C ALA A 53 3.96 27.02 -19.71
N GLN A 54 4.57 27.29 -18.55
CA GLN A 54 5.72 28.20 -18.42
C GLN A 54 7.00 27.64 -19.06
N ALA A 55 7.18 26.32 -19.04
CA ALA A 55 8.31 25.65 -19.65
C ALA A 55 8.19 25.52 -21.19
N LYS A 56 7.02 25.80 -21.78
CA LYS A 56 6.81 25.81 -23.23
C LYS A 56 7.72 26.86 -23.88
N GLY A 57 8.64 26.40 -24.72
CA GLY A 57 9.65 27.25 -25.37
C GLY A 57 10.99 27.34 -24.61
N SER A 58 11.11 26.69 -23.45
CA SER A 58 12.41 26.52 -22.80
C SER A 58 13.25 25.44 -23.51
N ALA A 59 14.57 25.54 -23.41
CA ALA A 59 15.48 24.51 -23.89
C ALA A 59 15.58 23.30 -22.93
N ASP A 60 14.93 23.36 -21.76
CA ASP A 60 15.01 22.36 -20.70
C ASP A 60 14.05 21.18 -20.96
N LYS A 61 14.46 20.32 -21.89
CA LYS A 61 13.69 19.14 -22.32
C LYS A 61 13.46 18.14 -21.17
N GLU A 62 14.42 17.97 -20.27
CA GLU A 62 14.30 17.02 -19.15
C GLU A 62 13.19 17.47 -18.19
N ARG A 63 13.10 18.77 -17.90
CA ARG A 63 12.02 19.31 -17.05
C ARG A 63 10.65 19.11 -17.66
N ILE A 64 10.50 19.30 -18.98
CA ILE A 64 9.21 19.10 -19.65
C ILE A 64 8.79 17.63 -19.55
N LEU A 65 9.70 16.69 -19.85
CA LEU A 65 9.41 15.25 -19.77
C LEU A 65 9.05 14.79 -18.36
N PHE A 66 9.73 15.32 -17.33
CA PHE A 66 9.38 15.06 -15.94
C PHE A 66 7.94 15.51 -15.63
N LEU A 67 7.58 16.73 -16.03
CA LEU A 67 6.26 17.27 -15.73
C LEU A 67 5.14 16.55 -16.49
N GLU A 68 5.39 16.07 -17.71
CA GLU A 68 4.45 15.23 -18.47
C GLU A 68 4.16 13.91 -17.74
N ASP A 69 5.22 13.20 -17.31
CA ASP A 69 5.07 11.94 -16.59
C ASP A 69 4.38 12.16 -15.23
N LEU A 70 4.64 13.30 -14.58
CA LEU A 70 4.00 13.66 -13.31
C LEU A 70 2.52 14.00 -13.50
N ASP A 71 2.15 14.78 -14.51
CA ASP A 71 0.74 15.11 -14.79
C ASP A 71 -0.06 13.85 -15.13
N ALA A 72 0.51 12.93 -15.93
CA ALA A 72 -0.14 11.66 -16.26
C ALA A 72 -0.40 10.79 -15.00
N LEU A 73 0.56 10.77 -14.07
CA LEU A 73 0.42 10.07 -12.79
C LEU A 73 -0.66 10.71 -11.92
N LEU A 74 -0.62 12.04 -11.73
CA LEU A 74 -1.59 12.79 -10.93
C LEU A 74 -3.01 12.71 -11.53
N GLU A 75 -3.13 12.73 -12.86
CA GLU A 75 -4.40 12.49 -13.55
C GLU A 75 -4.93 11.07 -13.33
N SER A 76 -4.06 10.06 -13.34
CA SER A 76 -4.47 8.69 -13.02
C SER A 76 -4.96 8.59 -11.58
N ASN A 77 -4.21 9.13 -10.62
CA ASN A 77 -4.53 9.00 -9.20
C ASN A 77 -5.73 9.87 -8.78
N SER A 78 -5.89 11.07 -9.34
CA SER A 78 -7.07 11.92 -9.09
C SER A 78 -8.39 11.23 -9.48
N ARG A 79 -8.39 10.45 -10.57
CA ARG A 79 -9.57 9.68 -10.99
C ARG A 79 -9.98 8.62 -9.97
N CYS A 80 -9.04 8.08 -9.19
CA CYS A 80 -9.34 7.09 -8.16
C CYS A 80 -10.14 7.67 -6.99
N TYR A 81 -10.06 8.97 -6.71
CA TYR A 81 -10.88 9.61 -5.66
C TYR A 81 -12.37 9.75 -6.01
N GLN A 82 -12.81 9.17 -7.14
CA GLN A 82 -14.23 8.93 -7.41
C GLN A 82 -14.77 7.74 -6.62
N GLU A 83 -13.89 6.84 -6.15
CA GLU A 83 -14.27 5.71 -5.32
C GLU A 83 -14.65 6.17 -3.90
N LYS A 84 -15.55 5.43 -3.27
CA LYS A 84 -16.15 5.80 -1.97
C LYS A 84 -15.36 5.33 -0.77
N GLU A 85 -14.56 4.27 -0.93
CA GLU A 85 -13.78 3.67 0.14
C GLU A 85 -12.29 3.68 -0.20
N GLU A 86 -11.46 3.99 0.80
CA GLU A 86 -10.02 4.14 0.60
C GLU A 86 -9.34 2.88 0.06
N ILE A 87 -9.80 1.68 0.44
CA ILE A 87 -9.24 0.44 -0.12
C ILE A 87 -9.46 0.35 -1.64
N ASP A 88 -10.59 0.84 -2.16
CA ASP A 88 -10.85 0.89 -3.60
C ASP A 88 -9.97 1.93 -4.28
N ILE A 89 -9.76 3.07 -3.61
CA ILE A 89 -8.86 4.13 -4.08
C ILE A 89 -7.43 3.58 -4.19
N ARG A 90 -6.97 2.84 -3.18
CA ARG A 90 -5.67 2.19 -3.17
C ARG A 90 -5.54 1.16 -4.30
N VAL A 91 -6.52 0.28 -4.45
CA VAL A 91 -6.56 -0.70 -5.54
C VAL A 91 -6.55 -0.01 -6.91
N CYS A 92 -7.31 1.07 -7.08
CA CYS A 92 -7.34 1.87 -8.30
C CYS A 92 -5.96 2.49 -8.60
N MET A 93 -5.32 3.12 -7.61
CA MET A 93 -4.00 3.74 -7.76
C MET A 93 -2.92 2.70 -8.09
N LEU A 94 -2.88 1.56 -7.38
CA LEU A 94 -1.91 0.50 -7.65
C LEU A 94 -2.05 -0.07 -9.07
N ASN A 95 -3.29 -0.23 -9.55
CA ASN A 95 -3.56 -0.64 -10.93
C ASN A 95 -3.18 0.44 -11.95
N GLY A 96 -3.52 1.71 -11.69
CA GLY A 96 -3.20 2.85 -12.54
C GLY A 96 -1.70 3.05 -12.69
N ASN A 97 -0.98 3.04 -11.58
CA ASN A 97 0.48 3.17 -11.52
C ASN A 97 1.17 2.04 -12.28
N LYS A 98 0.73 0.79 -12.12
CA LYS A 98 1.28 -0.33 -12.89
C LYS A 98 1.10 -0.13 -14.40
N LYS A 99 -0.11 0.24 -14.84
CA LYS A 99 -0.40 0.52 -16.26
C LYS A 99 0.46 1.66 -16.82
N LEU A 100 0.69 2.71 -16.04
CA LEU A 100 1.57 3.82 -16.43
C LEU A 100 3.03 3.38 -16.51
N ALA A 101 3.49 2.60 -15.53
CA ALA A 101 4.85 2.08 -15.49
C ALA A 101 5.15 1.18 -16.71
N GLU A 102 4.19 0.34 -17.09
CA GLU A 102 4.25 -0.49 -18.30
C GLU A 102 4.30 0.33 -19.60
N LYS A 103 3.64 1.50 -19.63
CA LYS A 103 3.68 2.44 -20.76
C LYS A 103 4.96 3.29 -20.81
N GLY A 104 5.89 3.12 -19.88
CA GLY A 104 7.14 3.87 -19.86
C GLY A 104 7.06 5.21 -19.15
N ASN A 105 6.11 5.41 -18.23
CA ASN A 105 6.15 6.53 -17.31
C ASN A 105 7.20 6.24 -16.21
N PHE A 106 8.30 6.99 -16.17
CA PHE A 106 9.43 6.63 -15.28
C PHE A 106 9.12 6.92 -13.80
N ILE A 107 8.24 7.89 -13.50
CA ILE A 107 7.80 8.17 -12.14
C ILE A 107 6.97 7.00 -11.62
N ALA A 108 6.05 6.47 -12.43
CA ALA A 108 5.27 5.29 -12.10
C ALA A 108 6.15 4.04 -11.95
N GLN A 109 7.23 3.91 -12.74
CA GLN A 109 8.22 2.84 -12.58
C GLN A 109 8.98 2.93 -11.25
N ASP A 110 9.43 4.13 -10.84
CA ASP A 110 10.05 4.36 -9.52
C ASP A 110 9.07 4.06 -8.37
N MET A 111 7.82 4.52 -8.46
CA MET A 111 6.79 4.23 -7.45
C MET A 111 6.51 2.73 -7.35
N LEU A 112 6.37 2.05 -8.49
CA LEU A 112 6.09 0.62 -8.51
C LEU A 112 7.26 -0.18 -7.92
N ALA A 113 8.51 0.19 -8.23
CA ALA A 113 9.69 -0.40 -7.62
C ALA A 113 9.70 -0.24 -6.10
N ARG A 114 9.39 0.96 -5.59
CA ARG A 114 9.29 1.22 -4.14
C ARG A 114 8.21 0.39 -3.47
N ASN A 115 7.07 0.18 -4.14
CA ASN A 115 6.04 -0.71 -3.62
C ASN A 115 6.55 -2.15 -3.45
N TYR A 116 7.30 -2.69 -4.43
CA TYR A 116 7.93 -4.01 -4.28
C TYR A 116 8.96 -4.07 -3.16
N HIS A 117 9.70 -2.98 -2.93
CA HIS A 117 10.69 -2.92 -1.87
C HIS A 117 10.05 -2.90 -0.49
N GLU A 118 9.11 -1.97 -0.27
CA GLU A 118 8.56 -1.67 1.05
C GLU A 118 7.49 -2.67 1.50
N PHE A 119 6.59 -3.07 0.58
CA PHE A 119 5.44 -3.91 0.94
C PHE A 119 5.66 -5.39 0.66
N HIS A 120 6.51 -5.72 -0.31
CA HIS A 120 6.74 -7.11 -0.73
C HIS A 120 8.12 -7.62 -0.34
N GLN A 121 9.05 -6.73 0.03
CA GLN A 121 10.46 -7.07 0.24
C GLN A 121 11.04 -7.83 -0.97
N ASN A 122 10.51 -7.58 -2.17
CA ASN A 122 10.89 -8.26 -3.40
C ASN A 122 11.99 -7.46 -4.09
N ILE A 123 13.23 -7.70 -3.64
CA ILE A 123 14.43 -7.05 -4.20
C ILE A 123 14.56 -7.28 -5.71
N PRO A 124 14.35 -8.50 -6.27
CA PRO A 124 14.43 -8.72 -7.72
C PRO A 124 13.47 -7.84 -8.54
N MET A 125 12.20 -7.73 -8.12
CA MET A 125 11.21 -6.90 -8.81
C MET A 125 11.45 -5.40 -8.60
N THR A 126 11.95 -5.01 -7.42
CA THR A 126 12.40 -3.65 -7.14
C THR A 126 13.50 -3.25 -8.13
N LEU A 127 14.55 -4.06 -8.25
CA LEU A 127 15.67 -3.85 -9.18
C LEU A 127 15.19 -3.79 -10.63
N LYS A 128 14.29 -4.69 -11.03
CA LYS A 128 13.71 -4.71 -12.39
C LYS A 128 13.06 -3.37 -12.75
N TRP A 129 12.24 -2.82 -11.87
CA TRP A 129 11.52 -1.58 -12.15
C TRP A 129 12.39 -0.33 -12.03
N PHE A 130 13.33 -0.28 -11.08
CA PHE A 130 14.34 0.79 -11.05
C PHE A 130 15.22 0.79 -12.29
N LYS A 131 15.68 -0.38 -12.77
CA LYS A 131 16.48 -0.48 -14.01
C LYS A 131 15.70 0.02 -15.21
N LYS A 132 14.42 -0.38 -15.35
CA LYS A 132 13.53 0.16 -16.39
C LYS A 132 13.42 1.68 -16.33
N ALA A 133 13.30 2.27 -15.14
CA ALA A 133 13.27 3.72 -14.98
C ALA A 133 14.60 4.37 -15.38
N VAL A 134 15.75 3.78 -15.08
CA VAL A 134 17.06 4.30 -15.50
C VAL A 134 17.28 4.19 -17.02
N GLU A 135 16.89 3.07 -17.62
CA GLU A 135 17.02 2.80 -19.05
C GLU A 135 16.11 3.67 -19.90
N ASN A 136 15.01 4.15 -19.32
CA ASN A 136 14.05 5.00 -20.01
C ASN A 136 14.71 6.31 -20.50
N PRO A 137 14.66 6.61 -21.82
CA PRO A 137 15.24 7.83 -22.37
C PRO A 137 14.60 9.12 -21.84
N ARG A 138 13.35 9.05 -21.37
CA ARG A 138 12.62 10.19 -20.81
C ARG A 138 13.07 10.57 -19.40
N THR A 139 13.79 9.68 -18.72
CA THR A 139 14.19 9.90 -17.33
C THR A 139 15.25 10.99 -17.22
N PRO A 140 15.03 12.05 -16.43
CA PRO A 140 16.00 13.12 -16.21
C PRO A 140 17.31 12.60 -15.62
N SER A 141 18.42 13.27 -15.94
CA SER A 141 19.76 12.85 -15.55
C SER A 141 19.93 12.74 -14.03
N GLN A 142 19.41 13.72 -13.28
CA GLN A 142 19.43 13.70 -11.80
C GLN A 142 18.63 12.52 -11.21
N PHE A 143 17.55 12.12 -11.87
CA PHE A 143 16.73 11.00 -11.44
C PHE A 143 17.45 9.67 -11.70
N LYS A 144 18.14 9.54 -12.84
CA LYS A 144 19.00 8.39 -13.14
C LYS A 144 20.11 8.23 -12.11
N GLU A 145 20.76 9.32 -11.71
CA GLU A 145 21.83 9.29 -10.70
C GLU A 145 21.32 8.74 -9.37
N ARG A 146 20.19 9.26 -8.86
CA ARG A 146 19.56 8.76 -7.64
C ARG A 146 19.21 7.28 -7.74
N LEU A 147 18.52 6.88 -8.81
CA LEU A 147 18.11 5.49 -9.01
C LEU A 147 19.30 4.54 -9.12
N THR A 148 20.38 4.97 -9.77
CA THR A 148 21.61 4.17 -9.89
C THR A 148 22.23 3.92 -8.53
N LYS A 149 22.20 4.91 -7.63
CA LYS A 149 22.64 4.75 -6.25
C LYS A 149 21.77 3.72 -5.50
N ASP A 150 20.45 3.83 -5.63
CA ASP A 150 19.51 2.89 -5.00
C ASP A 150 19.70 1.46 -5.54
N ILE A 151 19.87 1.29 -6.85
CA ILE A 151 20.16 0.00 -7.50
C ILE A 151 21.44 -0.61 -6.94
N ASN A 152 22.53 0.17 -6.89
CA ASN A 152 23.81 -0.33 -6.39
C ASN A 152 23.71 -0.80 -4.93
N ALA A 153 22.99 -0.07 -4.08
CA ALA A 153 22.76 -0.46 -2.70
C ALA A 153 22.00 -1.80 -2.60
N LEU A 154 20.91 -1.94 -3.37
CA LEU A 154 20.10 -3.16 -3.41
C LEU A 154 20.86 -4.36 -3.99
N GLU A 155 21.72 -4.16 -4.99
CA GLU A 155 22.57 -5.22 -5.53
C GLU A 155 23.61 -5.69 -4.52
N GLU A 156 24.15 -4.79 -3.69
CA GLU A 156 25.04 -5.16 -2.58
C GLU A 156 24.31 -5.89 -1.46
N GLU A 157 23.05 -5.55 -1.18
CA GLU A 157 22.20 -6.31 -0.26
C GLU A 157 21.93 -7.72 -0.78
N LEU A 158 21.61 -7.86 -2.06
CA LEU A 158 21.36 -9.16 -2.69
C LEU A 158 22.59 -10.07 -2.66
N LYS A 159 23.80 -9.52 -2.81
CA LYS A 159 25.05 -10.29 -2.69
C LYS A 159 25.31 -10.82 -1.27
N LYS A 160 24.79 -10.14 -0.25
CA LYS A 160 24.94 -10.53 1.17
C LYS A 160 23.85 -11.49 1.62
N ALA A 161 22.77 -11.62 0.84
CA ALA A 161 21.71 -12.57 1.13
C ALA A 161 22.28 -14.00 1.04
N PRO A 162 22.00 -14.89 2.01
CA PRO A 162 22.32 -16.30 1.86
C PRO A 162 21.66 -16.81 0.57
N PRO A 163 22.33 -17.69 -0.21
CA PRO A 163 21.73 -18.23 -1.42
C PRO A 163 20.37 -18.82 -1.08
N GLU A 164 19.32 -18.32 -1.73
CA GLU A 164 17.99 -18.92 -1.61
C GLU A 164 18.16 -20.41 -1.87
N GLY A 165 17.79 -21.23 -0.88
CA GLY A 165 17.79 -22.68 -1.08
C GLY A 165 16.87 -22.96 -2.25
N GLU A 166 17.43 -23.38 -3.39
CA GLU A 166 16.66 -23.85 -4.54
C GLU A 166 15.77 -25.00 -4.04
N ILE A 167 14.50 -24.68 -3.79
CA ILE A 167 13.48 -25.72 -3.70
C ILE A 167 13.36 -26.25 -5.12
N SER A 168 14.03 -27.37 -5.38
CA SER A 168 14.01 -28.06 -6.65
C SER A 168 12.59 -28.15 -7.21
N ASN A 169 12.43 -27.97 -8.53
CA ASN A 169 11.15 -28.16 -9.22
C ASN A 169 10.54 -29.55 -8.96
N THR A 170 11.36 -30.54 -8.57
CA THR A 170 10.94 -31.86 -8.11
C THR A 170 10.26 -31.77 -6.74
N THR A 171 10.82 -31.02 -5.80
CA THR A 171 10.26 -30.77 -4.46
C THR A 171 8.97 -29.95 -4.53
N LYS A 172 8.86 -29.01 -5.48
CA LYS A 172 7.65 -28.20 -5.68
C LYS A 172 6.46 -29.04 -6.18
N LYS A 173 6.72 -29.95 -7.13
CA LYS A 173 5.73 -30.95 -7.60
C LYS A 173 5.39 -32.00 -6.55
N GLU A 174 6.36 -32.43 -5.74
CA GLU A 174 6.11 -33.37 -4.63
C GLU A 174 5.26 -32.73 -3.53
N ILE A 175 5.44 -31.43 -3.23
CA ILE A 175 4.58 -30.66 -2.33
C ILE A 175 3.17 -30.48 -2.91
N GLU A 176 3.03 -30.17 -4.20
CA GLU A 176 1.71 -30.09 -4.88
C GLU A 176 0.98 -31.45 -4.91
N GLN A 177 1.69 -32.55 -5.17
CA GLN A 177 1.12 -33.90 -5.24
C GLN A 177 0.76 -34.45 -3.84
N LEU A 178 1.46 -34.03 -2.78
CA LEU A 178 1.14 -34.38 -1.38
C LEU A 178 -0.09 -33.62 -0.83
N ASN A 179 -0.52 -32.53 -1.47
CA ASN A 179 -1.53 -31.59 -0.94
C ASN A 179 -2.98 -31.79 -1.43
N SER A 180 -3.30 -32.77 -2.29
CA SER A 180 -4.70 -33.00 -2.68
C SER A 180 -5.48 -33.88 -1.69
N ASP A 181 -4.97 -35.08 -1.43
CA ASP A 181 -5.77 -36.12 -0.76
C ASP A 181 -5.54 -36.14 0.75
N LYS A 182 -4.31 -35.85 1.18
CA LYS A 182 -3.94 -35.69 2.59
C LYS A 182 -4.50 -34.40 3.18
N GLU A 183 -4.55 -33.32 2.41
CA GLU A 183 -5.11 -32.04 2.87
C GLU A 183 -6.61 -32.16 3.09
N ASN A 184 -7.35 -32.77 2.16
CA ASN A 184 -8.78 -33.03 2.31
C ASN A 184 -9.08 -33.98 3.49
N ALA A 185 -8.30 -35.05 3.67
CA ALA A 185 -8.44 -35.95 4.81
C ALA A 185 -8.08 -35.27 6.15
N LEU A 186 -7.07 -34.38 6.16
CA LEU A 186 -6.66 -33.63 7.34
C LEU A 186 -7.63 -32.48 7.67
N LYS A 187 -8.22 -31.84 6.67
CA LYS A 187 -9.33 -30.87 6.83
C LYS A 187 -10.54 -31.55 7.45
N GLN A 188 -10.95 -32.70 6.91
CA GLN A 188 -12.05 -33.48 7.47
C GLN A 188 -11.75 -34.00 8.88
N LYS A 189 -10.52 -34.45 9.16
CA LYS A 189 -10.10 -34.88 10.49
C LYS A 189 -10.07 -33.72 11.50
N ARG A 190 -9.50 -32.56 11.15
CA ARG A 190 -9.50 -31.37 12.01
C ARG A 190 -10.91 -30.87 12.27
N LYS A 191 -11.76 -30.85 11.24
CA LYS A 191 -13.20 -30.55 11.39
C LYS A 191 -13.88 -31.52 12.36
N ALA A 192 -13.56 -32.81 12.30
CA ALA A 192 -14.10 -33.83 13.22
C ALA A 192 -13.56 -33.71 14.65
N GLU A 193 -12.32 -33.26 14.84
CA GLU A 193 -11.73 -32.98 16.17
C GLU A 193 -12.27 -31.69 16.81
N LEU A 194 -12.75 -30.75 15.99
CA LEU A 194 -13.34 -29.48 16.43
C LEU A 194 -14.87 -29.56 16.64
N LEU A 195 -15.48 -30.72 16.41
CA LEU A 195 -16.94 -30.87 16.40
C LEU A 195 -17.59 -30.66 17.78
N ASP A 196 -16.82 -30.86 18.86
CA ASP A 196 -17.30 -30.73 20.25
C ASP A 196 -17.38 -29.26 20.72
N ASP A 197 -16.78 -28.31 19.97
CA ASP A 197 -16.82 -26.88 20.25
C ASP A 197 -17.37 -26.09 19.05
N LYS A 198 -18.64 -25.70 19.16
CA LYS A 198 -19.37 -24.94 18.13
C LYS A 198 -18.66 -23.63 17.76
N ASP A 199 -17.97 -22.99 18.69
CA ASP A 199 -17.26 -21.74 18.44
C ASP A 199 -16.04 -22.02 17.55
N ASN A 200 -15.22 -23.01 17.89
CA ASN A 200 -14.05 -23.38 17.09
C ASN A 200 -14.42 -23.88 15.69
N LEU A 201 -15.52 -24.62 15.56
CA LEU A 201 -16.04 -25.05 14.26
C LEU A 201 -16.43 -23.85 13.39
N THR A 202 -17.03 -22.82 13.98
CA THR A 202 -17.42 -21.59 13.27
C THR A 202 -16.19 -20.78 12.83
N ILE A 203 -15.19 -20.64 13.71
CA ILE A 203 -13.90 -20.00 13.36
C ILE A 203 -13.25 -20.72 12.18
N TYR A 204 -13.18 -22.05 12.25
CA TYR A 204 -12.57 -22.87 11.20
C TYR A 204 -13.27 -22.69 9.85
N GLN A 205 -14.61 -22.69 9.82
CA GLN A 205 -15.38 -22.53 8.58
C GLN A 205 -15.22 -21.15 7.93
N GLU A 206 -15.26 -20.08 8.74
CA GLU A 206 -15.06 -18.73 8.23
C GLU A 206 -13.59 -18.51 7.80
N MET A 207 -12.62 -19.20 8.43
CA MET A 207 -11.22 -19.20 8.02
C MET A 207 -11.01 -19.95 6.70
N GLU A 208 -11.63 -21.12 6.52
CA GLU A 208 -11.60 -21.85 5.25
C GLU A 208 -12.19 -20.99 4.13
N THR A 209 -13.34 -20.35 4.38
CA THR A 209 -13.95 -19.44 3.40
C THR A 209 -13.01 -18.29 3.02
N PHE A 210 -12.31 -17.72 4.01
CA PHE A 210 -11.31 -16.69 3.80
C PHE A 210 -10.13 -17.18 2.95
N LEU A 211 -9.56 -18.33 3.30
CA LEU A 211 -8.42 -18.93 2.60
C LEU A 211 -8.77 -19.35 1.18
N ASP A 212 -9.96 -19.93 0.96
CA ASP A 212 -10.43 -20.34 -0.36
C ASP A 212 -10.60 -19.15 -1.31
N ALA A 213 -11.04 -17.99 -0.78
CA ALA A 213 -11.12 -16.75 -1.57
C ALA A 213 -9.72 -16.17 -1.89
N ALA A 214 -8.77 -16.28 -0.96
CA ALA A 214 -7.42 -15.75 -1.13
C ALA A 214 -6.53 -16.66 -2.00
N LEU A 215 -6.77 -17.98 -2.04
CA LEU A 215 -5.92 -18.95 -2.72
C LEU A 215 -5.70 -18.65 -4.22
N PRO A 216 -6.74 -18.27 -5.01
CA PRO A 216 -6.55 -17.86 -6.40
C PRO A 216 -5.63 -16.64 -6.56
N CYS A 217 -5.54 -15.76 -5.57
CA CYS A 217 -4.62 -14.62 -5.60
C CYS A 217 -3.17 -15.08 -5.58
N TYR A 218 -2.83 -16.08 -4.77
CA TYR A 218 -1.46 -16.63 -4.69
C TYR A 218 -1.01 -17.42 -5.92
N ALA A 219 -1.94 -17.81 -6.81
CA ALA A 219 -1.60 -18.38 -8.11
C ALA A 219 -1.04 -17.34 -9.10
N LYS A 220 -1.15 -16.04 -8.79
CA LYS A 220 -0.57 -14.96 -9.59
C LYS A 220 0.95 -14.96 -9.44
N LYS A 221 1.65 -14.62 -10.52
CA LYS A 221 3.12 -14.66 -10.58
C LYS A 221 3.80 -13.37 -10.11
N ASP A 222 3.01 -12.35 -9.80
CA ASP A 222 3.47 -10.99 -9.55
C ASP A 222 2.95 -10.51 -8.20
N ASP A 223 3.85 -10.23 -7.24
CA ASP A 223 3.48 -9.89 -5.86
C ASP A 223 2.54 -8.69 -5.75
N HIS A 224 2.68 -7.73 -6.66
CA HIS A 224 1.78 -6.58 -6.75
C HIS A 224 0.36 -6.99 -7.15
N GLU A 225 0.21 -7.97 -8.06
CA GLU A 225 -1.10 -8.52 -8.41
C GLU A 225 -1.66 -9.42 -7.32
N ILE A 226 -0.81 -10.18 -6.62
CA ILE A 226 -1.21 -10.95 -5.43
C ILE A 226 -1.82 -9.97 -4.42
N TYR A 227 -1.11 -8.89 -4.11
CA TYR A 227 -1.54 -7.89 -3.14
C TYR A 227 -2.86 -7.21 -3.50
N ILE A 228 -3.00 -6.73 -4.74
CA ILE A 228 -4.26 -6.12 -5.22
C ILE A 228 -5.43 -7.10 -5.10
N CYS A 229 -5.22 -8.35 -5.53
CA CYS A 229 -6.26 -9.38 -5.47
C CYS A 229 -6.66 -9.68 -4.02
N SER A 230 -5.69 -9.83 -3.13
CA SER A 230 -5.94 -10.08 -1.70
C SER A 230 -6.75 -8.96 -1.07
N LEU A 231 -6.43 -7.68 -1.35
CA LEU A 231 -7.22 -6.55 -0.86
C LEU A 231 -8.68 -6.61 -1.33
N GLN A 232 -8.90 -6.96 -2.60
CA GLN A 232 -10.25 -7.06 -3.18
C GLN A 232 -11.07 -8.19 -2.54
N GLU A 233 -10.49 -9.38 -2.36
CA GLU A 233 -11.20 -10.50 -1.75
C GLU A 233 -11.44 -10.29 -0.24
N ILE A 234 -10.48 -9.70 0.49
CA ILE A 234 -10.68 -9.32 1.90
C ILE A 234 -11.87 -8.38 2.02
N LYS A 235 -11.93 -7.32 1.21
CA LYS A 235 -13.04 -6.38 1.22
C LYS A 235 -14.38 -7.08 0.97
N LYS A 236 -14.47 -7.82 -0.13
CA LYS A 236 -15.68 -8.53 -0.54
C LYS A 236 -16.18 -9.50 0.52
N LEU A 237 -15.28 -10.23 1.17
CA LEU A 237 -15.64 -11.13 2.27
C LEU A 237 -16.10 -10.38 3.52
N ALA A 238 -15.45 -9.26 3.85
CA ALA A 238 -15.80 -8.44 4.99
C ALA A 238 -17.22 -7.84 4.83
N GLU A 239 -17.56 -7.38 3.62
CA GLU A 239 -18.89 -6.90 3.25
C GLU A 239 -19.95 -8.01 3.33
N ASN A 240 -19.58 -9.26 3.01
CA ASN A 240 -20.45 -10.42 3.10
C ASN A 240 -20.56 -11.00 4.53
N GLY A 241 -20.01 -10.31 5.54
CA GLY A 241 -20.16 -10.70 6.94
C GLY A 241 -19.26 -11.85 7.37
N ASN A 242 -18.10 -12.05 6.74
CA ASN A 242 -17.05 -12.91 7.29
C ASN A 242 -16.28 -12.12 8.36
N PHE A 243 -16.37 -12.53 9.62
CA PHE A 243 -15.79 -11.76 10.74
C PHE A 243 -14.26 -11.76 10.74
N ILE A 244 -13.62 -12.78 10.15
CA ILE A 244 -12.16 -12.83 9.97
C ILE A 244 -11.74 -11.78 8.95
N ALA A 245 -12.46 -11.67 7.84
CA ALA A 245 -12.21 -10.65 6.82
C ALA A 245 -12.49 -9.24 7.35
N GLN A 246 -13.53 -9.05 8.17
CA GLN A 246 -13.81 -7.77 8.85
C GLN A 246 -12.65 -7.39 9.77
N HIS A 247 -12.12 -8.33 10.55
CA HIS A 247 -10.94 -8.12 11.36
C HIS A 247 -9.72 -7.77 10.49
N GLN A 248 -9.44 -8.52 9.43
CA GLN A 248 -8.31 -8.24 8.53
C GLN A 248 -8.43 -6.87 7.86
N LEU A 249 -9.63 -6.48 7.45
CA LEU A 249 -9.89 -5.16 6.87
C LEU A 249 -9.68 -4.04 7.91
N ALA A 250 -10.09 -4.26 9.16
CA ALA A 250 -9.79 -3.34 10.25
C ALA A 250 -8.28 -3.18 10.48
N ASN A 251 -7.51 -4.28 10.46
CA ASN A 251 -6.05 -4.25 10.55
C ASN A 251 -5.40 -3.49 9.39
N ILE A 252 -5.92 -3.63 8.17
CA ILE A 252 -5.45 -2.86 7.00
C ILE A 252 -5.64 -1.36 7.24
N TYR A 253 -6.81 -0.93 7.72
CA TYR A 253 -7.07 0.46 8.04
C TYR A 253 -6.28 0.95 9.25
N GLU A 254 -6.07 0.11 10.26
CA GLU A 254 -5.26 0.44 11.42
C GLU A 254 -3.82 0.77 11.03
N ASN A 255 -3.25 0.05 10.06
CA ASN A 255 -1.90 0.33 9.59
C ASN A 255 -1.78 1.67 8.83
N SER A 256 -2.89 2.32 8.50
CA SER A 256 -2.91 3.69 8.00
C SER A 256 -3.09 4.69 9.16
N TYR A 257 -2.30 5.76 9.17
CA TYR A 257 -2.41 6.78 10.22
C TYR A 257 -3.73 7.57 10.15
N GLU A 258 -4.30 7.69 8.95
CA GLU A 258 -5.44 8.57 8.66
C GLU A 258 -6.81 7.86 8.80
N ASN A 259 -6.84 6.52 8.85
CA ASN A 259 -8.11 5.77 8.78
C ASN A 259 -8.38 4.94 10.03
N LYS A 260 -7.92 5.42 11.18
CA LYS A 260 -8.24 4.82 12.49
C LYS A 260 -9.75 4.75 12.72
N ALA A 261 -10.52 5.74 12.23
CA ALA A 261 -11.98 5.72 12.27
C ALA A 261 -12.57 4.53 11.47
N MET A 262 -12.08 4.30 10.25
CA MET A 262 -12.51 3.14 9.44
C MET A 262 -12.11 1.82 10.11
N ALA A 263 -10.91 1.75 10.69
CA ALA A 263 -10.51 0.58 11.46
C ALA A 263 -11.48 0.29 12.61
N ILE A 264 -11.87 1.32 13.37
CA ILE A 264 -12.88 1.21 14.44
C ILE A 264 -14.21 0.70 13.91
N GLU A 265 -14.73 1.28 12.81
CA GLU A 265 -15.98 0.83 12.19
C GLU A 265 -15.93 -0.67 11.81
N TRP A 266 -14.81 -1.13 11.25
CA TRP A 266 -14.67 -2.54 10.86
C TRP A 266 -14.48 -3.48 12.05
N TYR A 267 -13.77 -3.06 13.10
CA TYR A 267 -13.73 -3.82 14.36
C TYR A 267 -15.11 -3.93 15.00
N GLN A 268 -15.89 -2.84 15.01
CA GLN A 268 -17.27 -2.83 15.50
C GLN A 268 -18.16 -3.76 14.69
N LYS A 269 -18.09 -3.72 13.35
CA LYS A 269 -18.79 -4.68 12.48
C LYS A 269 -18.43 -6.13 12.81
N GLY A 270 -17.15 -6.41 13.06
CA GLY A 270 -16.69 -7.73 13.51
C GLY A 270 -17.30 -8.16 14.84
N LEU A 271 -17.47 -7.24 15.79
CA LEU A 271 -18.11 -7.51 17.08
C LEU A 271 -19.63 -7.65 16.96
N GLU A 272 -20.29 -6.86 16.11
CA GLU A 272 -21.74 -6.90 15.90
C GLU A 272 -22.19 -8.11 15.08
N ASN A 273 -21.26 -8.71 14.34
CA ASN A 273 -21.53 -9.88 13.52
C ASN A 273 -21.99 -11.07 14.39
N GLN A 274 -23.18 -11.58 14.06
CA GLN A 274 -23.85 -12.64 14.80
C GLN A 274 -23.11 -13.98 14.70
N LYS A 275 -22.29 -14.15 13.66
CA LYS A 275 -21.46 -15.35 13.48
C LYS A 275 -20.17 -15.31 14.29
N THR A 276 -19.78 -14.15 14.83
CA THR A 276 -18.54 -14.01 15.60
C THR A 276 -18.62 -14.80 16.89
N PRO A 277 -17.81 -15.86 17.06
CA PRO A 277 -17.84 -16.74 18.21
C PRO A 277 -17.40 -16.02 19.49
N GLU A 278 -17.89 -16.45 20.65
CA GLU A 278 -17.58 -15.78 21.92
C GLU A 278 -16.09 -15.88 22.24
N SER A 279 -15.46 -16.99 21.88
CA SER A 279 -14.01 -17.19 22.00
C SER A 279 -13.16 -16.20 21.18
N TYR A 280 -13.71 -15.63 20.10
CA TYR A 280 -12.99 -14.68 19.22
C TYR A 280 -13.17 -13.21 19.61
N ARG A 281 -14.29 -12.88 20.28
CA ARG A 281 -14.65 -11.50 20.66
C ARG A 281 -13.60 -10.78 21.52
N PRO A 282 -12.90 -11.43 22.48
CA PRO A 282 -11.88 -10.77 23.28
C PRO A 282 -10.76 -10.15 22.44
N GLN A 283 -10.31 -10.84 21.39
CA GLN A 283 -9.26 -10.33 20.49
C GLN A 283 -9.74 -9.06 19.78
N LEU A 284 -10.94 -9.10 19.19
CA LEU A 284 -11.53 -7.94 18.52
C LEU A 284 -11.71 -6.74 19.45
N LYS A 285 -12.11 -6.96 20.71
CA LYS A 285 -12.23 -5.90 21.71
C LYS A 285 -10.88 -5.28 22.03
N GLN A 286 -9.86 -6.10 22.25
CA GLN A 286 -8.51 -5.64 22.54
C GLN A 286 -7.96 -4.78 21.39
N ASP A 287 -8.16 -5.23 20.15
CA ASP A 287 -7.69 -4.50 18.96
C ASP A 287 -8.48 -3.20 18.75
N LEU A 288 -9.80 -3.20 18.98
CA LEU A 288 -10.63 -2.00 18.97
C LEU A 288 -10.17 -0.97 20.00
N GLU A 289 -9.98 -1.39 21.26
CA GLU A 289 -9.51 -0.52 22.35
C GLU A 289 -8.13 0.06 22.03
N ARG A 290 -7.23 -0.74 21.44
CA ARG A 290 -5.92 -0.29 20.97
C ARG A 290 -6.05 0.85 19.97
N VAL A 291 -6.91 0.71 18.96
CA VAL A 291 -7.09 1.73 17.92
C VAL A 291 -7.78 2.99 18.45
N GLN A 292 -8.78 2.85 19.32
CA GLN A 292 -9.42 3.99 19.99
C GLN A 292 -8.41 4.79 20.81
N ALA A 293 -7.56 4.11 21.60
CA ALA A 293 -6.50 4.77 22.35
C ALA A 293 -5.46 5.47 21.47
N MET A 294 -5.22 5.00 20.24
CA MET A 294 -4.37 5.69 19.28
C MET A 294 -5.07 6.94 18.71
N GLN A 295 -6.37 6.87 18.44
CA GLN A 295 -7.15 7.98 17.92
C GLN A 295 -7.26 9.13 18.94
N ASP A 296 -7.50 8.81 20.21
CA ASP A 296 -7.59 9.81 21.28
C ASP A 296 -6.28 10.57 21.48
N LYS A 297 -5.13 9.88 21.35
CA LYS A 297 -3.79 10.50 21.42
C LYS A 297 -3.47 11.38 20.22
N SER A 298 -4.18 11.23 19.11
CA SER A 298 -3.97 12.00 17.88
C SER A 298 -4.80 13.30 17.85
N GLN A 299 -5.81 13.43 18.72
CA GLN A 299 -6.54 14.68 18.90
C GLN A 299 -5.81 15.60 19.89
N PRO A 300 -5.53 16.87 19.53
CA PRO A 300 -4.94 17.81 20.48
C PRO A 300 -5.94 18.06 21.63
N THR A 301 -5.55 17.73 22.86
CA THR A 301 -6.32 18.06 24.06
C THR A 301 -6.38 19.59 24.23
N GLU A 302 -7.58 20.16 24.11
CA GLU A 302 -7.87 21.59 24.37
C GLU A 302 -7.59 22.04 25.82
N GLN A 303 -7.09 21.16 26.71
CA GLN A 303 -6.91 21.47 28.12
C GLN A 303 -5.59 22.18 28.50
N ASN A 304 -4.63 22.34 27.59
CA ASN A 304 -3.34 22.98 27.90
C ASN A 304 -3.23 24.48 27.58
N GLN A 305 -4.35 25.17 27.27
CA GLN A 305 -4.36 26.64 27.08
C GLN A 305 -4.84 27.43 28.31
N ASN A 306 -5.33 26.79 29.37
CA ASN A 306 -5.82 27.48 30.56
C ASN A 306 -4.81 27.58 31.72
N GLU A 307 -3.66 26.92 31.66
CA GLU A 307 -2.62 26.99 32.74
C GLU A 307 -1.47 27.96 32.42
N LYS A 308 -1.53 28.73 31.33
CA LYS A 308 -0.49 29.72 30.96
C LYS A 308 -0.93 31.19 31.04
N ASN A 309 -2.11 31.47 31.60
CA ASN A 309 -2.59 32.84 31.81
C ASN A 309 -2.64 33.26 33.29
N GLU A 310 -2.01 32.50 34.19
CA GLU A 310 -1.82 32.87 35.59
C GLU A 310 -0.35 32.74 36.03
N GLU A 311 0.57 33.46 35.36
CA GLU A 311 1.86 33.89 35.94
C GLU A 311 2.25 35.28 35.45
#